data_AF-A0A920JFT0-F1
#
_entry.id   AF-A0A920JFT0-F1
#
_cell.length_a   1.000
_cell.length_b   1.000
_cell.length_c   1.000
_cell.angle_alpha   90.00
_cell.angle_beta   90.00
_cell.angle_gamma   90.00
#
_symmetry.space_group_name_H-M   'P 1'
#
loop_
_entity.id
_entity.type
_entity.pdbx_description
1 polymer ?
#
loop_
_entity_poly.entity_id
_entity_poly.type
_entity_poly.pdbx_seq_one_letter_code
_entity_poly.pdbx_strand_id
1 'polypeptide(L)' 'MDELAHAEELTLEEMESAFDLKVPLEVHMSSGMTWAEAK' A
#
# COMPACT_ATOMS: atom_id res chain seq x y z
N MET A 1 -6.17 -17.51 4.72
CA MET A 1 -5.62 -16.15 4.53
C MET A 1 -6.14 -15.66 3.21
N ASP A 2 -6.61 -14.42 3.17
CA ASP A 2 -6.96 -13.74 1.92
C ASP A 2 -5.65 -13.25 1.29
N GLU A 3 -5.32 -13.78 0.11
CA GLU A 3 -4.05 -13.45 -0.57
C GLU A 3 -3.97 -11.96 -0.94
N LEU A 4 -5.11 -11.33 -1.21
CA LEU A 4 -5.18 -9.92 -1.57
C LEU A 4 -4.85 -9.04 -0.36
N ALA A 5 -5.48 -9.34 0.78
CA ALA A 5 -5.22 -8.63 2.03
C ALA A 5 -3.75 -8.75 2.48
N HIS A 6 -3.14 -9.91 2.27
CA HIS A 6 -1.72 -10.11 2.57
C HIS A 6 -0.80 -9.31 1.63
N ALA A 7 -1.12 -9.27 0.34
CA ALA A 7 -0.36 -8.47 -0.63
C ALA A 7 -0.45 -6.97 -0.32
N GLU A 8 -1.63 -6.49 0.10
CA GLU A 8 -1.85 -5.11 0.53
C GLU A 8 -0.99 -4.76 1.76
N GLU A 9 -1.00 -5.60 2.79
CA GLU A 9 -0.19 -5.39 4.01
C GLU A 9 1.31 -5.32 3.70
N LEU A 10 1.82 -6.28 2.92
CA LEU A 10 3.24 -6.31 2.53
C LEU A 10 3.62 -5.07 1.69
N THR A 11 2.73 -4.63 0.80
CA THR A 11 2.99 -3.47 -0.05
C THR A 11 3.08 -2.18 0.77
N LEU A 12 2.18 -1.99 1.75
CA LEU A 12 2.22 -0.83 2.64
C LEU A 12 3.51 -0.82 3.47
N GLU A 13 3.89 -1.95 4.08
CA GLU A 13 5.09 -2.07 4.91
C GLU A 13 6.36 -1.66 4.15
N GLU A 14 6.54 -2.17 2.93
CA GLU A 14 7.71 -1.88 2.11
C GLU A 14 7.72 -0.42 1.63
N MET A 15 6.55 0.16 1.31
CA MET A 15 6.46 1.54 0.86
C MET A 15 6.71 2.54 1.99
N GLU A 16 6.13 2.34 3.17
CA GLU A 16 6.29 3.22 4.33
C GLU A 16 7.73 3.19 4.87
N SER A 17 8.41 2.05 4.75
CA SER A 17 9.79 1.86 5.23
C SER A 17 10.87 2.11 4.16
N ALA A 18 10.49 2.48 2.93
CA ALA A 18 11.39 2.67 1.80
C ALA A 18 12.51 3.69 2.06
N PHE A 19 12.28 4.67 2.96
CA PHE A 19 13.29 5.63 3.36
C PHE A 19 13.08 6.10 4.81
N ASP A 20 14.18 6.22 5.57
CA ASP A 20 14.17 6.73 6.95
C ASP A 20 13.96 8.25 6.97
N LEU A 21 12.70 8.65 6.81
CA LEU A 21 12.27 10.03 6.92
C LEU A 21 12.08 10.42 8.39
N LYS A 22 12.39 11.67 8.73
CA LYS A 22 12.08 12.24 10.05
C LYS A 22 10.57 12.38 10.32
N VAL A 23 9.73 12.10 9.32
CA VAL A 23 8.27 12.14 9.36
C VAL A 23 7.74 10.87 8.67
N PRO A 24 6.61 10.31 9.11
CA PRO A 24 6.02 9.14 8.45
C PRO A 24 5.66 9.44 6.99
N LEU A 25 5.90 8.49 6.10
CA LEU A 25 5.40 8.54 4.72
C LEU A 25 3.96 8.03 4.71
N GLU A 26 3.00 8.87 4.32
CA GLU A 26 1.61 8.45 4.17
C GLU A 26 1.40 7.82 2.79
N VAL A 27 0.85 6.60 2.76
CA VAL A 27 0.54 5.86 1.54
C VAL A 27 -0.97 5.66 1.45
N HIS A 28 -1.59 6.20 0.40
CA HIS A 28 -2.98 5.91 0.06
C HIS A 28 -3.03 4.74 -0.92
N MET A 29 -3.67 3.65 -0.51
CA MET A 29 -3.84 2.47 -1.33
C MET A 29 -5.33 2.19 -1.55
N SER A 30 -5.71 1.99 -2.80
CA SER A 30 -7.06 1.61 -3.21
C SER A 30 -6.99 0.47 -4.22
N SER A 31 -8.04 -0.35 -4.24
CA SER A 31 -8.14 -1.54 -5.09
C SER A 31 -9.42 -1.50 -5.92
N GLY A 32 -9.37 -1.99 -7.16
CA GLY A 32 -10.52 -2.06 -8.04
C GLY A 32 -10.25 -2.91 -9.29
N MET A 33 -11.29 -3.24 -10.04
CA MET A 33 -11.16 -4.00 -11.29
C MET A 33 -10.59 -3.15 -12.42
N THR A 34 -10.66 -1.81 -12.30
CA THR A 34 -10.08 -0.88 -13.26
C THR A 34 -9.14 0.12 -12.59
N TRP A 35 -8.23 0.70 -13.36
CA TRP A 35 -7.35 1.78 -12.89
C TRP A 35 -8.10 3.01 -12.35
N ALA A 36 -9.32 3.25 -12.82
CA ALA A 36 -10.13 4.37 -12.33
C ALA A 36 -10.71 4.08 -10.94
N GLU A 37 -10.95 2.81 -10.62
CA GLU A 37 -11.43 2.36 -9.31
C GLU A 37 -10.28 2.23 -8.30
N ALA A 38 -9.08 1.91 -8.76
CA ALA A 38 -7.84 1.82 -7.97
C ALA A 38 -7.04 3.14 -7.93
N LYS A 39 -7.74 4.28 -8.08
CA LYS A 39 -7.15 5.63 -8.01
C LYS A 39 -7.23 6.18 -6.59
#